data_AF-A0A936VXZ0-F1
#
_entry.id   AF-A0A936VXZ0-F1
#
_cell.length_a   1.000
_cell.length_b   1.000
_cell.length_c   1.000
_cell.angle_alpha   90.00
_cell.angle_beta   90.00
_cell.angle_gamma   90.00
#
_symmetry.space_group_name_H-M   'P 1'
#
loop_
_entity.id
_entity.type
_entity.pdbx_description
1 polymer ?
#
loop_
_entity_poly.entity_id
_entity_poly.type
_entity_poly.pdbx_seq_one_letter_code
_entity_poly.pdbx_strand_id
1 'polypeptide(L)'
;MSTSLGKSIFEIHLHKVEKLFKEASKQANPALWLFLHDLRTPMFMLEAVARVYEKVYDSKDFAKRKEQFKQLEDTLGSIDYYYFFSKELSQNKKIKSEIIDYLNAQTNAKLKELNKILKEENWLNGKRLKKNKENLDKIEWMTQEDEIEAIREVYVKSIVKLEEFMEETTFAFDHVETDVHELKTIEMAFYISTSVARCVSI
;
A
#
# COMPACT_ATOMS: atom_id res chain seq x y z
N MET A 1 -9.66 1.56 28.39
CA MET A 1 -8.43 0.88 27.94
C MET A 1 -8.00 1.60 26.68
N SER A 2 -6.84 2.25 26.64
CA SER A 2 -6.37 2.91 25.42
C SER A 2 -6.05 1.82 24.41
N THR A 3 -6.87 1.68 23.37
CA THR A 3 -6.57 0.78 22.25
C THR A 3 -5.33 1.32 21.55
N SER A 4 -4.35 0.47 21.25
CA SER A 4 -3.20 0.88 20.45
C SER A 4 -3.66 1.56 19.15
N LEU A 5 -2.97 2.65 18.81
CA LEU A 5 -3.21 3.41 17.59
C LEU A 5 -2.95 2.54 16.38
N GLY A 6 -1.84 1.79 16.37
CA GLY A 6 -1.48 0.88 15.28
C GLY A 6 -2.52 -0.18 15.04
N LYS A 7 -2.93 -0.88 16.11
CA LYS A 7 -3.98 -1.89 16.03
C LYS A 7 -5.25 -1.33 15.40
N SER A 8 -5.68 -0.16 15.87
CA SER A 8 -6.89 0.51 15.39
C SER A 8 -6.80 0.85 13.90
N ILE A 9 -5.66 1.36 13.42
CA ILE A 9 -5.46 1.67 12.00
C ILE A 9 -5.50 0.40 11.15
N PHE A 10 -4.81 -0.68 11.58
CA PHE A 10 -4.89 -1.97 10.89
C PHE A 10 -6.33 -2.48 10.78
N GLU A 11 -7.09 -2.44 11.87
CA GLU A 11 -8.48 -2.91 11.90
C GLU A 11 -9.38 -2.13 10.94
N ILE A 12 -9.27 -0.80 10.91
CA ILE A 12 -10.03 0.07 10.01
C ILE A 12 -9.79 -0.33 8.56
N HIS A 13 -8.53 -0.47 8.15
CA HIS A 13 -8.21 -0.78 6.76
C HIS A 13 -8.47 -2.24 6.40
N LEU A 14 -8.21 -3.19 7.30
CA LEU A 14 -8.57 -4.60 7.08
C LEU A 14 -10.10 -4.79 6.95
N HIS A 15 -10.91 -4.02 7.69
CA HIS A 15 -12.37 -4.03 7.53
C HIS A 15 -12.82 -3.47 6.19
N LYS A 16 -12.19 -2.39 5.71
CA LYS A 16 -12.44 -1.86 4.36
C LYS A 16 -12.11 -2.92 3.30
N VAL A 17 -10.94 -3.55 3.40
CA VAL A 17 -10.51 -4.62 2.49
C VAL A 17 -11.49 -5.78 2.54
N GLU A 18 -11.90 -6.25 3.72
CA GLU A 18 -12.85 -7.36 3.84
C GLU A 18 -14.19 -7.08 3.14
N LYS A 19 -14.73 -5.86 3.27
CA LYS A 19 -15.94 -5.45 2.56
C LYS A 19 -15.76 -5.50 1.04
N LEU A 20 -14.66 -4.95 0.53
CA LEU A 20 -14.35 -4.97 -0.90
C LEU A 20 -14.22 -6.41 -1.42
N PHE A 21 -13.49 -7.26 -0.69
CA PHE A 21 -13.28 -8.65 -1.07
C PHE A 21 -14.55 -9.48 -1.07
N LYS A 22 -15.45 -9.23 -0.10
CA LYS A 22 -16.75 -9.90 -0.05
C LYS A 22 -17.58 -9.61 -1.30
N GLU A 23 -17.60 -8.38 -1.76
CA GLU A 23 -18.33 -8.02 -2.99
C GLU A 23 -17.61 -8.47 -4.26
N ALA A 24 -16.28 -8.33 -4.31
CA ALA A 24 -15.46 -8.79 -5.43
C ALA A 24 -15.57 -10.29 -5.69
N SER A 25 -15.73 -11.11 -4.63
CA SER A 25 -15.85 -12.57 -4.74
C SER A 25 -17.07 -13.04 -5.54
N LYS A 26 -18.07 -12.16 -5.71
CA LYS A 26 -19.32 -12.44 -6.45
C LYS A 26 -19.22 -12.03 -7.92
N GLN A 27 -18.12 -11.40 -8.33
CA GLN A 27 -17.96 -10.80 -9.65
C GLN A 27 -17.30 -11.79 -10.61
N ALA A 28 -17.62 -11.66 -11.91
CA ALA A 28 -16.98 -12.45 -12.95
C ALA A 28 -15.46 -12.18 -13.06
N ASN A 29 -15.04 -10.94 -12.79
CA ASN A 29 -13.64 -10.54 -12.72
C ASN A 29 -13.36 -9.78 -11.41
N PRO A 30 -12.99 -10.50 -10.33
CA PRO A 30 -12.73 -9.90 -9.02
C PRO A 30 -11.64 -8.83 -9.05
N ALA A 31 -10.52 -9.06 -9.75
CA ALA A 31 -9.43 -8.08 -9.84
C ALA A 31 -9.88 -6.75 -10.48
N LEU A 32 -10.63 -6.80 -11.58
CA LEU A 32 -11.14 -5.59 -12.22
C LEU A 32 -12.10 -4.84 -11.30
N TRP A 33 -12.98 -5.57 -10.61
CA TRP A 33 -13.91 -4.94 -9.67
C TRP A 33 -13.17 -4.26 -8.52
N LEU A 34 -12.17 -4.93 -7.93
CA LEU A 34 -11.36 -4.37 -6.83
C LEU A 34 -10.57 -3.14 -7.27
N PHE A 35 -10.00 -3.15 -8.48
CA PHE A 35 -9.34 -1.99 -9.06
C PHE A 35 -10.30 -0.80 -9.18
N LEU A 36 -11.49 -1.02 -9.76
CA LEU A 36 -12.48 0.04 -9.95
C LEU A 36 -13.12 0.54 -8.63
N HIS A 37 -12.99 -0.21 -7.53
CA HIS A 37 -13.55 0.14 -6.21
C HIS A 37 -12.47 0.49 -5.18
N ASP A 38 -11.34 1.05 -5.65
CA ASP A 38 -10.30 1.64 -4.82
C ASP A 38 -9.73 0.68 -3.76
N LEU A 39 -9.38 -0.55 -4.17
CA LEU A 39 -8.62 -1.45 -3.29
C LEU A 39 -7.19 -0.93 -3.03
N ARG A 40 -6.63 -0.13 -3.94
CA ARG A 40 -5.23 0.32 -3.86
C ARG A 40 -4.99 1.16 -2.61
N THR A 41 -5.87 2.10 -2.31
CA THR A 41 -5.74 2.98 -1.13
C THR A 41 -5.65 2.21 0.20
N PRO A 42 -6.57 1.28 0.54
CA PRO A 42 -6.43 0.53 1.79
C PRO A 42 -5.22 -0.41 1.79
N MET A 43 -4.75 -0.93 0.64
CA MET A 43 -3.50 -1.71 0.59
C MET A 43 -2.28 -0.84 0.87
N PHE A 44 -2.21 0.34 0.26
CA PHE A 44 -1.16 1.33 0.53
C PHE A 44 -1.10 1.71 2.02
N MET A 45 -2.27 1.98 2.63
CA MET A 45 -2.34 2.31 4.05
C MET A 45 -1.88 1.15 4.95
N LEU A 46 -2.26 -0.08 4.62
CA LEU A 46 -1.83 -1.28 5.37
C LEU A 46 -0.32 -1.52 5.22
N GLU A 47 0.24 -1.33 4.04
CA GLU A 47 1.68 -1.40 3.80
C GLU A 47 2.43 -0.34 4.62
N ALA A 48 1.99 0.92 4.55
CA ALA A 48 2.64 2.02 5.25
C ALA A 48 2.69 1.80 6.76
N VAL A 49 1.57 1.37 7.35
CA VAL A 49 1.51 1.04 8.78
C VAL A 49 2.39 -0.17 9.07
N ALA A 50 2.34 -1.23 8.27
CA ALA A 50 3.23 -2.39 8.47
C ALA A 50 4.71 -2.01 8.41
N ARG A 51 5.10 -1.08 7.53
CA ARG A 51 6.47 -0.55 7.43
C ARG A 51 6.92 0.22 8.67
N VAL A 52 6.04 1.02 9.27
CA VAL A 52 6.33 1.70 10.54
C VAL A 52 6.49 0.68 11.66
N TYR A 53 5.53 -0.23 11.78
CA TYR A 53 5.51 -1.20 12.88
C TYR A 53 6.56 -2.32 12.75
N GLU A 54 7.05 -2.58 11.55
CA GLU A 54 8.27 -3.37 11.33
C GLU A 54 9.46 -2.76 12.05
N LYS A 55 9.64 -1.43 11.96
CA LYS A 55 10.73 -0.72 12.62
C LYS A 55 10.51 -0.55 14.12
N VAL A 56 9.27 -0.30 14.55
CA VAL A 56 8.91 -0.14 15.98
C VAL A 56 9.17 -1.43 16.77
N TYR A 57 8.78 -2.59 16.22
CA TYR A 57 8.90 -3.88 16.89
C TYR A 57 10.14 -4.70 16.47
N ASP A 58 10.93 -4.21 15.51
CA ASP A 58 11.99 -4.97 14.81
C ASP A 58 11.53 -6.38 14.42
N SER A 59 10.35 -6.46 13.80
CA SER A 59 9.61 -7.71 13.65
C SER A 59 9.51 -8.18 12.21
N LYS A 60 10.03 -9.39 11.97
CA LYS A 60 9.90 -10.12 10.69
C LYS A 60 8.45 -10.38 10.30
N ASP A 61 7.53 -10.43 11.27
CA ASP A 61 6.11 -10.64 10.99
C ASP A 61 5.48 -9.39 10.35
N PHE A 62 5.86 -8.20 10.80
CA PHE A 62 5.45 -6.95 10.15
C PHE A 62 6.11 -6.79 8.79
N ALA A 63 7.39 -7.14 8.65
CA ALA A 63 8.07 -7.18 7.35
C ALA A 63 7.30 -8.05 6.34
N LYS A 64 6.91 -9.26 6.75
CA LYS A 64 6.13 -10.19 5.91
C LYS A 64 4.75 -9.64 5.52
N ARG A 65 4.09 -8.92 6.43
CA ARG A 65 2.78 -8.28 6.15
C ARG A 65 2.93 -7.12 5.18
N LYS A 66 3.95 -6.27 5.39
CA LYS A 66 4.31 -5.18 4.48
C LYS A 66 4.45 -5.70 3.05
N GLU A 67 5.25 -6.75 2.83
CA GLU A 67 5.43 -7.32 1.49
C GLU A 67 4.12 -7.86 0.88
N GLN A 68 3.24 -8.46 1.69
CA GLN A 68 1.93 -8.93 1.21
C GLN A 68 1.02 -7.78 0.75
N PHE A 69 0.98 -6.68 1.51
CA PHE A 69 0.17 -5.51 1.14
C PHE A 69 0.79 -4.78 -0.05
N LYS A 70 2.11 -4.63 -0.05
CA LYS A 70 2.88 -4.03 -1.14
C LYS A 70 2.66 -4.76 -2.47
N GLN A 71 2.71 -6.09 -2.48
CA GLN A 71 2.49 -6.86 -3.71
C GLN A 71 1.14 -6.53 -4.36
N LEU A 72 0.07 -6.38 -3.57
CA LEU A 72 -1.23 -5.99 -4.08
C LEU A 72 -1.27 -4.52 -4.52
N GLU A 73 -0.66 -3.61 -3.75
CA GLU A 73 -0.56 -2.18 -4.07
C GLU A 73 0.19 -1.96 -5.38
N ASP A 74 1.39 -2.53 -5.54
CA ASP A 74 2.24 -2.41 -6.73
C ASP A 74 1.54 -2.98 -7.98
N THR A 75 0.86 -4.12 -7.84
CA THR A 75 0.10 -4.73 -8.94
C THR A 75 -1.07 -3.83 -9.36
N LEU A 76 -1.79 -3.23 -8.39
CA LEU A 76 -2.86 -2.28 -8.64
C LEU A 76 -2.33 -0.99 -9.27
N GLY A 77 -1.20 -0.46 -8.81
CA GLY A 77 -0.53 0.70 -9.39
C GLY A 77 -0.10 0.47 -10.84
N SER A 78 0.35 -0.74 -11.17
CA SER A 78 0.64 -1.13 -12.56
C SER A 78 -0.62 -1.14 -13.43
N ILE A 79 -1.75 -1.65 -12.92
CA ILE A 79 -3.03 -1.61 -13.64
C ILE A 79 -3.46 -0.16 -13.88
N ASP A 80 -3.36 0.68 -12.83
CA ASP A 80 -3.68 2.10 -12.86
C ASP A 80 -2.97 2.83 -13.99
N TYR A 81 -1.65 2.65 -14.06
CA TYR A 81 -0.78 3.22 -15.10
C TYR A 81 -1.29 2.88 -16.50
N TYR A 82 -1.38 1.58 -16.83
CA TYR A 82 -1.76 1.17 -18.19
C TYR A 82 -3.21 1.52 -18.53
N TYR A 83 -4.13 1.38 -17.57
CA TYR A 83 -5.54 1.64 -17.77
C TYR A 83 -5.81 3.12 -18.06
N PHE A 84 -5.25 4.02 -17.26
CA PHE A 84 -5.47 5.45 -17.44
C PHE A 84 -4.79 5.98 -18.69
N PHE A 85 -3.55 5.60 -18.96
CA PHE A 85 -2.88 6.01 -20.20
C PHE A 85 -3.60 5.50 -21.45
N SER A 86 -4.12 4.26 -21.43
CA SER A 86 -4.94 3.76 -22.54
C SER A 86 -6.16 4.65 -22.76
N LYS A 87 -6.89 4.97 -21.68
CA LYS A 87 -8.11 5.77 -21.74
C LYS A 87 -7.83 7.20 -22.21
N GLU A 88 -6.80 7.85 -21.69
CA GLU A 88 -6.44 9.22 -22.07
C GLU A 88 -5.95 9.30 -23.52
N LEU A 89 -5.03 8.42 -23.93
CA LEU A 89 -4.48 8.44 -25.28
C LEU A 89 -5.51 8.03 -26.34
N SER A 90 -6.49 7.20 -25.99
CA SER A 90 -7.58 6.82 -26.90
C SER A 90 -8.44 8.00 -27.37
N GLN A 91 -8.44 9.11 -26.62
CA GLN A 91 -9.16 10.33 -26.99
C GLN A 91 -8.42 11.12 -28.08
N ASN A 92 -7.13 10.87 -28.26
CA ASN A 92 -6.30 11.56 -29.24
C ASN A 92 -6.16 10.73 -30.54
N LYS A 93 -6.92 11.12 -31.57
CA LYS A 93 -6.92 10.47 -32.89
C LYS A 93 -5.56 10.47 -33.62
N LYS A 94 -4.57 11.24 -33.16
CA LYS A 94 -3.20 11.23 -33.72
C LYS A 94 -2.36 10.07 -33.18
N ILE A 95 -2.78 9.46 -32.08
CA ILE A 95 -2.10 8.30 -31.51
C ILE A 95 -2.48 7.06 -32.32
N LYS A 96 -1.47 6.27 -32.64
CA LYS A 96 -1.61 5.02 -33.37
C LYS A 96 -2.39 3.99 -32.54
N SER A 97 -3.30 3.26 -33.18
CA SER A 97 -4.13 2.25 -32.50
C SER A 97 -3.29 1.15 -31.86
N GLU A 98 -2.13 0.82 -32.44
CA GLU A 98 -1.21 -0.19 -31.92
C GLU A 98 -0.68 0.16 -30.52
N ILE A 99 -0.55 1.46 -30.20
CA ILE A 99 -0.14 1.91 -28.85
C ILE A 99 -1.26 1.66 -27.85
N ILE A 100 -2.50 1.96 -28.24
CA ILE A 100 -3.69 1.74 -27.40
C ILE A 100 -3.89 0.23 -27.17
N ASP A 101 -3.73 -0.57 -28.21
CA ASP A 101 -3.84 -2.03 -28.15
C ASP A 101 -2.78 -2.62 -27.21
N TYR A 102 -1.54 -2.11 -27.26
CA TYR A 102 -0.49 -2.49 -26.32
C TYR A 102 -0.88 -2.18 -24.86
N LEU A 103 -1.33 -0.95 -24.56
CA LEU A 103 -1.70 -0.55 -23.20
C LEU A 103 -2.90 -1.37 -22.68
N ASN A 104 -3.87 -1.66 -23.54
CA ASN A 104 -4.99 -2.55 -23.21
C ASN A 104 -4.53 -3.99 -22.95
N ALA A 105 -3.60 -4.50 -23.75
CA ALA A 105 -3.02 -5.83 -23.53
C ALA A 105 -2.27 -5.89 -22.20
N GLN A 106 -1.49 -4.87 -21.85
CA GLN A 106 -0.79 -4.78 -20.56
C GLN A 106 -1.75 -4.70 -19.38
N THR A 107 -2.79 -3.86 -19.49
CA THR A 107 -3.87 -3.79 -18.48
C THR A 107 -4.47 -5.17 -18.23
N ASN A 108 -4.83 -5.89 -19.30
CA ASN A 108 -5.40 -7.23 -19.21
C ASN A 108 -4.42 -8.25 -18.63
N ALA A 109 -3.13 -8.17 -18.96
CA ALA A 109 -2.10 -9.02 -18.38
C ALA A 109 -1.97 -8.80 -16.86
N LYS A 110 -1.94 -7.53 -16.42
CA LYS A 110 -1.87 -7.17 -15.00
C LYS A 110 -3.13 -7.54 -14.22
N LEU A 111 -4.31 -7.43 -14.82
CA LEU A 111 -5.56 -7.93 -14.22
C LEU A 111 -5.55 -9.46 -14.04
N LYS A 112 -4.96 -10.21 -14.99
CA LYS A 112 -4.79 -11.67 -14.85
C LYS A 112 -3.79 -12.02 -13.76
N GLU A 113 -2.67 -11.29 -13.69
CA GLU A 113 -1.68 -11.42 -12.62
C GLU A 113 -2.31 -11.18 -11.25
N LEU A 114 -3.07 -10.09 -11.09
CA LEU A 114 -3.78 -9.79 -9.84
C LEU A 114 -4.76 -10.90 -9.48
N ASN A 115 -5.61 -11.37 -10.41
CA ASN A 115 -6.52 -12.49 -10.13
C ASN A 115 -5.80 -13.76 -9.68
N LYS A 116 -4.62 -14.04 -10.26
CA LYS A 116 -3.77 -15.16 -9.86
C LYS A 116 -3.31 -14.99 -8.40
N ILE A 117 -2.74 -13.84 -8.05
CA ILE A 117 -2.30 -13.53 -6.67
C ILE A 117 -3.47 -13.66 -5.69
N LEU A 118 -4.61 -13.03 -6.01
CA LEU A 118 -5.80 -13.03 -5.16
C LEU A 118 -6.32 -14.44 -4.85
N LYS A 119 -6.19 -15.37 -5.82
CA LYS A 119 -6.60 -16.77 -5.67
C LYS A 119 -5.53 -17.60 -4.95
N GLU A 120 -4.31 -17.62 -5.44
CA GLU A 120 -3.22 -18.47 -4.94
C GLU A 120 -2.83 -18.11 -3.50
N GLU A 121 -2.88 -16.82 -3.17
CA GLU A 121 -2.53 -16.36 -1.82
C GLU A 121 -3.71 -16.35 -0.84
N ASN A 122 -4.87 -16.87 -1.24
CA ASN A 122 -6.07 -17.02 -0.42
C ASN A 122 -6.69 -15.69 0.04
N TRP A 123 -6.63 -14.66 -0.80
CA TRP A 123 -7.31 -13.40 -0.52
C TRP A 123 -8.82 -13.50 -0.78
N LEU A 124 -9.23 -14.05 -1.94
CA LEU A 124 -10.66 -14.13 -2.33
C LEU A 124 -11.51 -15.02 -1.41
N ASN A 125 -10.91 -16.03 -0.78
CA ASN A 125 -11.61 -16.91 0.15
C ASN A 125 -11.57 -16.41 1.61
N GLY A 126 -11.01 -15.22 1.84
CA GLY A 126 -10.94 -14.58 3.16
C GLY A 126 -9.93 -15.17 4.14
N LYS A 127 -9.31 -16.32 3.85
CA LYS A 127 -8.36 -16.96 4.78
C LYS A 127 -7.15 -16.08 5.06
N ARG A 128 -6.65 -15.36 4.05
CA ARG A 128 -5.54 -14.42 4.22
C ARG A 128 -5.89 -13.27 5.16
N LEU A 129 -7.06 -12.68 5.00
CA LEU A 129 -7.55 -11.59 5.86
C LEU A 129 -7.75 -12.07 7.30
N LYS A 130 -8.37 -13.24 7.48
CA LYS A 130 -8.54 -13.86 8.80
C LYS A 130 -7.19 -14.07 9.48
N LYS A 131 -6.20 -14.62 8.77
CA LYS A 131 -4.85 -14.83 9.29
C LYS A 131 -4.17 -13.52 9.68
N ASN A 132 -4.34 -12.45 8.91
CA ASN A 132 -3.81 -11.15 9.27
C ASN A 132 -4.43 -10.62 10.58
N LYS A 133 -5.76 -10.70 10.72
CA LYS A 133 -6.46 -10.29 11.96
C LYS A 133 -5.99 -11.12 13.18
N GLU A 134 -6.02 -12.44 13.06
CA GLU A 134 -5.58 -13.36 14.13
C GLU A 134 -4.12 -13.13 14.56
N ASN A 135 -3.26 -12.77 13.62
CA ASN A 135 -1.87 -12.46 13.93
C ASN A 135 -1.71 -11.11 14.64
N LEU A 136 -2.51 -10.10 14.27
CA LEU A 136 -2.51 -8.80 14.95
C LEU A 136 -3.07 -8.88 16.37
N ASP A 137 -4.02 -9.79 16.62
CA ASP A 137 -4.57 -10.03 17.96
C ASP A 137 -3.60 -10.68 18.93
N LYS A 138 -2.57 -11.37 18.42
CA LYS A 138 -1.52 -12.02 19.23
C LYS A 138 -0.39 -11.08 19.62
N ILE A 139 -0.36 -9.87 19.07
CA ILE A 139 0.69 -8.91 19.35
C ILE A 139 0.39 -8.28 20.71
N GLU A 140 1.39 -8.29 21.59
CA GLU A 140 1.37 -7.47 22.80
C GLU A 140 1.65 -6.03 22.39
N TRP A 141 0.58 -5.28 22.17
CA TRP A 141 0.68 -3.89 21.76
C TRP A 141 1.20 -3.02 22.89
N MET A 142 2.16 -2.15 22.58
CA MET A 142 2.66 -1.10 23.46
C MET A 142 1.52 -0.22 24.00
N THR A 143 1.78 0.44 25.14
CA THR A 143 0.89 1.51 25.61
C THR A 143 0.87 2.64 24.58
N GLN A 144 -0.18 3.45 24.58
CA GLN A 144 -0.30 4.55 23.62
C GLN A 144 0.86 5.55 23.73
N GLU A 145 1.36 5.79 24.94
CA GLU A 145 2.49 6.70 25.20
C GLU A 145 3.80 6.14 24.62
N ASP A 146 4.12 4.88 24.92
CA ASP A 146 5.31 4.21 24.39
C ASP A 146 5.26 4.07 22.86
N GLU A 147 4.06 3.80 22.32
CA GLU A 147 3.83 3.68 20.88
C GLU A 147 4.10 5.01 20.16
N ILE A 148 3.64 6.14 20.72
CA ILE A 148 3.88 7.47 20.14
C ILE A 148 5.39 7.78 20.13
N GLU A 149 6.11 7.51 21.22
CA GLU A 149 7.54 7.78 21.28
C GLU A 149 8.32 6.88 20.31
N ALA A 150 7.99 5.60 20.24
CA ALA A 150 8.64 4.68 19.30
C ALA A 150 8.40 5.08 17.84
N ILE A 151 7.19 5.51 17.49
CA ILE A 151 6.88 6.05 16.16
C ILE A 151 7.68 7.33 15.89
N ARG A 152 7.79 8.23 16.88
CA ARG A 152 8.59 9.46 16.77
C ARG A 152 10.04 9.13 16.46
N GLU A 153 10.64 8.17 17.17
CA GLU A 153 12.01 7.72 16.89
C GLU A 153 12.18 7.18 15.47
N VAL A 154 11.22 6.40 14.98
CA VAL A 154 11.23 5.87 13.61
C VAL A 154 11.26 7.01 12.58
N TYR A 155 10.49 8.08 12.81
CA TYR A 155 10.48 9.25 11.92
C TYR A 155 11.77 10.04 12.02
N VAL A 156 12.29 10.31 13.22
CA VAL A 156 13.57 11.01 13.41
C VAL A 156 14.69 10.26 12.69
N LYS A 157 14.80 8.94 12.88
CA LYS A 157 15.78 8.09 12.17
C LYS A 157 15.58 8.12 10.65
N SER A 158 14.34 8.23 10.18
CA SER A 158 14.06 8.31 8.74
C SER A 158 14.43 9.69 8.17
N ILE A 159 14.22 10.78 8.91
CA ILE A 159 14.64 12.14 8.50
C ILE A 159 16.16 12.24 8.41
N VAL A 160 16.89 11.76 9.42
CA VAL A 160 18.36 11.78 9.41
C VAL A 160 18.91 11.03 8.19
N LYS A 161 18.38 9.84 7.89
CA LYS A 161 18.77 9.08 6.69
C LYS A 161 18.49 9.82 5.37
N LEU A 162 17.44 10.64 5.33
CA LEU A 162 17.11 11.45 4.17
C LEU A 162 18.09 12.61 4.00
N GLU A 163 18.45 13.27 5.10
CA GLU A 163 19.49 14.31 5.08
C GLU A 163 20.83 13.74 4.59
N GLU A 164 21.24 12.58 5.11
CA GLU A 164 22.44 11.85 4.65
C GLU A 164 22.36 11.52 3.14
N PHE A 165 21.23 10.97 2.67
CA PHE A 165 21.05 10.69 1.24
C PHE A 165 21.12 11.96 0.37
N MET A 166 20.54 13.06 0.83
CA MET A 166 20.57 14.34 0.11
C MET A 166 21.99 14.92 0.02
N GLU A 167 22.83 14.69 1.03
CA GLU A 167 24.24 15.11 1.01
C GLU A 167 25.10 14.25 0.08
N GLU A 168 24.75 12.96 -0.08
CA GLU A 168 25.50 12.01 -0.92
C GLU A 168 25.05 11.99 -2.39
N THR A 169 23.80 12.38 -2.68
CA THR A 169 23.24 12.28 -4.02
C THR A 169 23.63 13.44 -4.94
N THR A 170 23.82 13.15 -6.23
CA THR A 170 24.09 14.16 -7.28
C THR A 170 22.83 14.60 -8.03
N PHE A 171 21.66 14.05 -7.68
CA PHE A 171 20.37 14.27 -8.35
C PHE A 171 20.38 13.99 -9.87
N ALA A 172 21.27 13.11 -10.33
CA ALA A 172 21.18 12.53 -11.68
C ALA A 172 20.13 11.41 -11.65
N PHE A 173 18.90 11.73 -12.09
CA PHE A 173 17.77 10.78 -12.14
C PHE A 173 17.90 9.82 -13.33
N ASP A 174 18.86 8.91 -13.26
CA ASP A 174 19.09 7.91 -14.30
C ASP A 174 17.96 6.86 -14.34
N HIS A 175 17.25 6.66 -13.22
CA HIS A 175 16.16 5.70 -13.05
C HIS A 175 14.96 6.36 -12.36
N VAL A 176 14.27 7.25 -13.09
CA VAL A 176 13.17 8.11 -12.61
C VAL A 176 12.19 7.40 -11.66
N GLU A 177 11.80 6.14 -11.92
CA GLU A 177 10.86 5.44 -11.04
C GLU A 177 11.46 5.09 -9.67
N THR A 178 12.69 4.56 -9.64
CA THR A 178 13.39 4.17 -8.42
C THR A 178 13.83 5.39 -7.63
N ASP A 179 14.38 6.39 -8.32
CA ASP A 179 14.90 7.61 -7.71
C ASP A 179 13.77 8.49 -7.14
N VAL A 180 12.59 8.51 -7.80
CA VAL A 180 11.40 9.18 -7.27
C VAL A 180 10.68 8.35 -6.19
N HIS A 181 10.85 7.02 -6.17
CA HIS A 181 10.26 6.17 -5.13
C HIS A 181 10.85 6.47 -3.73
N GLU A 182 12.15 6.75 -3.66
CA GLU A 182 12.78 7.20 -2.42
C GLU A 182 12.24 8.56 -1.97
N LEU A 183 12.06 9.50 -2.90
CA LEU A 183 11.41 10.79 -2.63
C LEU A 183 9.93 10.65 -2.20
N LYS A 184 9.17 9.70 -2.75
CA LYS A 184 7.77 9.42 -2.34
C LYS A 184 7.66 8.85 -0.92
N THR A 185 8.70 8.15 -0.44
CA THR A 185 8.75 7.69 0.96
C THR A 185 8.74 8.87 1.94
N ILE A 186 9.22 10.04 1.52
CA ILE A 186 9.22 11.31 2.27
C ILE A 186 7.79 11.88 2.40
N GLU A 187 7.01 11.86 1.31
CA GLU A 187 5.63 12.36 1.32
C GLU A 187 4.73 11.54 2.26
N MET A 188 4.96 10.23 2.33
CA MET A 188 4.21 9.34 3.22
C MET A 188 4.47 9.61 4.69
N ALA A 189 5.71 9.96 5.07
CA ALA A 189 6.03 10.40 6.43
C ALA A 189 5.33 11.71 6.79
N PHE A 190 5.19 12.62 5.83
CA PHE A 190 4.51 13.91 6.02
C PHE A 190 2.98 13.75 6.11
N TYR A 191 2.36 12.89 5.29
CA TYR A 191 0.91 12.67 5.31
C TYR A 191 0.45 11.93 6.57
N ILE A 192 1.24 10.95 7.03
CA ILE A 192 0.92 10.22 8.27
C ILE A 192 1.16 11.10 9.50
N SER A 193 2.25 11.87 9.56
CA SER A 193 2.51 12.78 10.69
C SER A 193 1.46 13.89 10.81
N THR A 194 0.99 14.45 9.69
CA THR A 194 -0.12 15.44 9.70
C THR A 194 -1.47 14.82 10.08
N SER A 195 -1.71 13.55 9.73
CA SER A 195 -2.91 12.82 10.14
C SER A 195 -2.89 12.44 11.62
N VAL A 196 -1.73 12.04 12.16
CA VAL A 196 -1.53 11.75 13.59
C VAL A 196 -1.64 13.02 14.43
N ALA A 197 -1.08 14.15 13.98
CA ALA A 197 -1.21 15.44 14.67
C ALA A 197 -2.67 15.91 14.80
N ARG A 198 -3.53 15.61 13.80
CA ARG A 198 -4.97 15.90 13.86
C ARG A 198 -5.73 15.01 14.84
N CYS A 199 -5.31 13.75 15.04
CA CYS A 199 -5.94 12.84 16.00
C CYS A 199 -5.57 13.14 17.47
N VAL A 200 -4.45 13.83 17.73
CA VAL A 200 -4.01 14.22 19.09
C VAL A 200 -4.57 15.60 19.50
N SER A 201 -5.29 16.29 18.60
CA SER A 201 -5.84 17.64 18.82
C SER A 201 -7.35 17.66 19.16
N ILE A 202 -7.91 16.55 19.67
CA ILE A 202 -9.30 16.47 20.18
C ILE A 202 -9.31 15.94 21.61
#